data_AF-A0A2G4RBU2-F1
#
_entry.id   AF-A0A2G4RBU2-F1
#
_cell.length_a   1.000
_cell.length_b   1.000
_cell.length_c   1.000
_cell.angle_alpha   90.00
_cell.angle_beta   90.00
_cell.angle_gamma   90.00
#
_symmetry.space_group_name_H-M   'P 1'
#
loop_
_entity.id
_entity.type
_entity.pdbx_description
1 polymer ?
#
loop_
_entity_poly.entity_id
_entity_poly.type
_entity_poly.pdbx_seq_one_letter_code
_entity_poly.pdbx_strand_id
1 'polypeptide(L)'
;MLKSVLTHDFHLICIDNNDKLIQKRLDHVKNLSEVAFVCNIGNYWGLTNISQDKWFDPSTGKMGRAVPGGYMTLGNIEPNRCVFEYSGQYMRANHLKSIDFVGSPPNLWEYFRLMSENELLYLLHIACNRWSNDNANETIRLDTTNSTFDNVRFGSLNIPFEEFLSLSSNETAPLEIVFNIDWKVFRASLLKPALVFVAFGRGNVFAQLEVSLSRAC
;
A
#
# COMPACT_ATOMS: atom_id res chain seq x y z
N MET A 1 -6.92 3.52 16.66
CA MET A 1 -7.20 3.09 15.27
C MET A 1 -5.87 3.03 14.54
N LEU A 2 -5.60 1.93 13.83
CA LEU A 2 -4.36 1.75 13.07
C LEU A 2 -4.41 2.55 11.78
N LYS A 3 -3.28 3.15 11.40
CA LYS A 3 -3.09 3.81 10.11
C LYS A 3 -1.83 3.28 9.45
N SER A 4 -1.88 2.93 8.17
CA SER A 4 -0.67 2.57 7.43
C SER A 4 0.11 3.81 7.03
N VAL A 5 1.38 3.63 6.66
CA VAL A 5 2.30 4.72 6.34
C VAL A 5 2.80 4.57 4.91
N LEU A 6 2.52 5.59 4.10
CA LEU A 6 3.02 5.74 2.74
C LEU A 6 4.20 6.72 2.74
N THR A 7 5.22 6.46 1.92
CA THR A 7 6.39 7.32 1.65
C THR A 7 6.19 8.13 0.38
N HIS A 8 6.96 9.22 0.22
CA HIS A 8 6.73 10.19 -0.85
C HIS A 8 6.83 9.60 -2.25
N ASP A 9 7.64 8.55 -2.40
CA ASP A 9 7.88 7.77 -3.61
C ASP A 9 6.93 6.56 -3.72
N PHE A 10 5.78 6.64 -3.05
CA PHE A 10 4.66 5.70 -3.19
C PHE A 10 4.94 4.28 -2.70
N HIS A 11 5.87 4.13 -1.76
CA HIS A 11 6.12 2.87 -1.07
C HIS A 11 5.40 2.82 0.27
N LEU A 12 5.09 1.62 0.74
CA LEU A 12 4.62 1.37 2.11
C LEU A 12 5.80 1.10 3.03
N ILE A 13 5.66 1.54 4.27
CA ILE A 13 6.53 1.06 5.35
C ILE A 13 6.11 -0.36 5.72
N CYS A 14 7.04 -1.29 5.57
CA CYS A 14 6.85 -2.71 5.82
C CYS A 14 7.87 -3.23 6.85
N ILE A 15 7.58 -4.39 7.41
CA ILE A 15 8.42 -5.15 8.32
C ILE A 15 9.08 -6.27 7.52
N ASP A 16 10.41 -6.31 7.52
CA ASP A 16 11.18 -7.36 6.87
C ASP A 16 11.30 -8.62 7.76
N ASN A 17 11.92 -9.68 7.21
CA ASN A 17 12.12 -10.93 7.94
C ASN A 17 13.08 -10.82 9.14
N ASN A 18 13.86 -9.73 9.23
CA ASN A 18 14.75 -9.43 10.34
C ASN A 18 14.11 -8.46 11.35
N ASP A 19 12.78 -8.30 11.27
CA ASP A 19 11.99 -7.38 12.07
C ASP A 19 12.40 -5.90 11.88
N LYS A 20 13.07 -5.52 10.79
CA LYS A 20 13.41 -4.12 10.49
C LYS A 20 12.30 -3.46 9.68
N LEU A 21 12.19 -2.13 9.83
CA LEU A 21 11.36 -1.33 8.95
C LEU A 21 12.07 -1.07 7.61
N ILE A 22 11.37 -1.34 6.52
CA ILE A 22 11.83 -1.14 5.14
C ILE A 22 10.75 -0.47 4.30
N GLN A 23 11.14 0.05 3.14
CA GLN A 23 10.22 0.57 2.14
C GLN A 23 9.93 -0.50 1.11
N LYS A 24 8.65 -0.74 0.82
CA LYS A 24 8.22 -1.76 -0.12
C LYS A 24 7.20 -1.18 -1.09
N ARG A 25 7.40 -1.43 -2.39
CA ARG A 25 6.42 -1.04 -3.41
C ARG A 25 5.10 -1.74 -3.14
N LEU A 26 4.00 -1.05 -3.37
CA LEU A 26 2.64 -1.56 -3.13
C LEU A 26 2.40 -2.93 -3.80
N ASP A 27 2.83 -3.09 -5.05
CA ASP A 27 2.69 -4.32 -5.85
C ASP A 27 3.56 -5.49 -5.39
N HIS A 28 4.43 -5.29 -4.39
CA HIS A 28 5.23 -6.35 -3.79
C HIS A 28 4.75 -6.76 -2.40
N VAL A 29 3.78 -6.05 -1.80
CA VAL A 29 3.20 -6.40 -0.50
C VAL A 29 2.31 -7.62 -0.67
N LYS A 30 2.64 -8.73 0.01
CA LYS A 30 1.91 -9.99 -0.14
C LYS A 30 0.79 -10.15 0.89
N ASN A 31 0.97 -9.58 2.07
CA ASN A 31 0.06 -9.68 3.20
C ASN A 31 0.16 -8.42 4.05
N LEU A 32 -0.97 -8.01 4.65
CA LEU A 32 -1.03 -6.93 5.63
C LEU A 32 -0.18 -7.17 6.87
N SER A 33 0.15 -8.43 7.20
CA SER A 33 1.09 -8.74 8.28
C SER A 33 2.49 -8.19 8.04
N GLU A 34 2.85 -7.92 6.78
CA GLU A 34 4.13 -7.29 6.40
C GLU A 34 4.08 -5.77 6.54
N VAL A 35 2.92 -5.15 6.74
CA VAL A 35 2.76 -3.69 6.78
C VAL A 35 2.95 -3.19 8.21
N ALA A 36 3.71 -2.11 8.35
CA ALA A 36 3.81 -1.40 9.62
C ALA A 36 2.67 -0.38 9.73
N PHE A 37 2.03 -0.36 10.89
CA PHE A 37 0.93 0.52 11.22
C PHE A 37 1.31 1.48 12.35
N VAL A 38 0.82 2.68 12.25
CA VAL A 38 0.90 3.71 13.28
C VAL A 38 -0.33 3.61 14.18
N CYS A 39 -0.08 3.63 15.48
CA CYS A 39 -1.13 3.64 16.50
C CYS A 39 -0.88 4.77 17.50
N ASN A 40 -1.95 5.45 17.91
CA ASN A 40 -1.91 6.41 18.99
C ASN A 40 -1.96 5.69 20.35
N ILE A 41 -1.08 6.09 21.26
CA ILE A 41 -0.92 5.51 22.60
C ILE A 41 -0.89 6.69 23.58
N GLY A 42 -2.08 7.16 23.96
CA GLY A 42 -2.22 8.37 24.75
C GLY A 42 -1.70 9.60 24.00
N ASN A 43 -0.70 10.27 24.57
CA ASN A 43 -0.09 11.47 23.96
C ASN A 43 0.98 11.17 22.91
N TYR A 44 1.23 9.88 22.64
CA TYR A 44 2.33 9.43 21.81
C TYR A 44 1.87 8.57 20.65
N TRP A 45 2.80 8.34 19.73
CA TRP A 45 2.59 7.49 18.58
C TRP A 45 3.66 6.39 18.55
N GLY A 46 3.23 5.19 18.15
CA GLY A 46 4.09 4.03 17.98
C GLY A 46 3.84 3.36 16.65
N LEU A 47 4.87 2.68 16.14
CA LEU A 47 4.77 1.78 14.99
C LEU A 47 4.62 0.35 15.48
N THR A 48 3.68 -0.38 14.89
CA THR A 48 3.30 -1.74 15.26
C THR A 48 2.91 -2.57 14.03
N ASN A 49 2.74 -3.87 14.17
CA ASN A 49 2.13 -4.71 13.14
C ASN A 49 0.61 -4.76 13.28
N ILE A 50 -0.08 -5.38 12.31
CA ILE A 50 -1.55 -5.42 12.29
C ILE A 50 -2.19 -6.05 13.55
N SER A 51 -1.55 -7.08 14.13
CA SER A 51 -2.00 -7.75 15.36
C SER A 51 -1.65 -7.00 16.64
N GLN A 52 -0.87 -5.92 16.56
CA GLN A 52 -0.44 -5.09 17.70
C GLN A 52 0.36 -5.83 18.78
N ASP A 53 0.97 -6.96 18.43
CA ASP A 53 1.79 -7.79 19.32
C ASP A 53 3.30 -7.53 19.15
N LYS A 54 3.69 -6.82 18.09
CA LYS A 54 5.06 -6.36 17.87
C LYS A 54 5.11 -4.84 17.72
N TRP A 55 5.94 -4.20 18.52
CA TRP A 55 6.19 -2.76 18.49
C TRP A 55 7.61 -2.44 18.05
N PHE A 56 7.73 -1.35 17.29
CA PHE A 56 9.01 -0.79 16.87
C PHE A 56 9.73 -0.16 18.05
N ASP A 57 11.04 -0.40 18.13
CA ASP A 57 11.93 0.28 19.05
C ASP A 57 12.90 1.18 18.27
N PRO A 58 12.70 2.51 18.29
CA PRO A 58 13.58 3.46 17.61
C PRO A 58 15.05 3.37 18.03
N SER A 59 15.33 2.94 19.26
CA SER A 59 16.71 2.83 19.77
C SER A 59 17.47 1.65 19.16
N THR A 60 16.77 0.57 18.80
CA THR A 60 17.37 -0.64 18.21
C THR A 60 17.14 -0.75 16.70
N GLY A 61 16.19 0.02 16.15
CA GLY A 61 15.79 -0.03 14.75
C GLY A 61 15.04 -1.31 14.37
N LYS A 62 14.46 -2.01 15.33
CA LYS A 62 13.75 -3.29 15.13
C LYS A 62 12.36 -3.30 15.74
N MET A 63 11.48 -4.09 15.14
CA MET A 63 10.26 -4.62 15.71
C MET A 63 10.62 -5.76 16.66
N GLY A 64 9.85 -5.96 17.73
CA GLY A 64 10.03 -7.16 18.56
C GLY A 64 9.72 -6.97 20.04
N ARG A 65 9.35 -5.76 20.45
CA ARG A 65 8.88 -5.53 21.82
C ARG A 65 7.37 -5.73 21.91
N ALA A 66 6.92 -6.23 23.05
CA ALA A 66 5.49 -6.34 23.37
C ALA A 66 4.85 -4.97 23.69
N VAL A 67 5.69 -3.95 23.91
CA VAL A 67 5.31 -2.56 24.18
C VAL A 67 6.25 -1.62 23.42
N PRO A 68 5.85 -0.38 23.12
CA PRO A 68 6.73 0.60 22.47
C PRO A 68 8.06 0.76 23.23
N GLY A 69 9.17 0.63 22.51
CA GLY A 69 10.52 0.83 23.09
C GLY A 69 10.90 2.30 23.26
N GLY A 70 10.21 3.17 22.52
CA GLY A 70 10.29 4.62 22.59
C GLY A 70 9.01 5.21 22.00
N TYR A 71 8.68 6.42 22.42
CA TYR A 71 7.50 7.13 21.98
C TYR A 71 7.89 8.17 20.93
N MET A 72 7.19 8.17 19.79
CA MET A 72 7.33 9.19 18.77
C MET A 72 6.25 10.25 18.95
N THR A 73 6.58 11.49 18.59
CA THR A 73 5.59 12.54 18.36
C THR A 73 5.26 12.59 16.87
N LEU A 74 4.00 12.93 16.56
CA LEU A 74 3.53 13.12 15.19
C LEU A 74 3.34 14.62 14.96
N GLY A 75 4.15 15.19 14.07
CA GLY A 75 3.99 16.56 13.59
C GLY A 75 3.20 16.58 12.30
N ASN A 76 2.23 17.50 12.16
CA ASN A 76 1.58 17.78 10.88
C ASN A 76 2.28 18.99 10.24
N ILE A 77 2.81 18.82 9.03
CA ILE A 77 3.52 19.90 8.31
C ILE A 77 2.60 20.55 7.28
N GLU A 78 1.88 19.73 6.52
CA GLU A 78 0.95 20.14 5.48
C GLU A 78 -0.33 19.28 5.55
N PRO A 79 -1.43 19.66 4.87
CA PRO A 79 -2.58 18.78 4.72
C PRO A 79 -2.13 17.40 4.23
N ASN A 80 -2.47 16.37 5.00
CA ASN A 80 -2.15 14.96 4.71
C ASN A 80 -0.66 14.58 4.67
N ARG A 81 0.24 15.45 5.15
CA ARG A 81 1.67 15.14 5.33
C ARG A 81 2.08 15.29 6.79
N CYS A 82 2.76 14.28 7.29
CA CYS A 82 3.20 14.19 8.67
C CYS A 82 4.67 13.80 8.77
N VAL A 83 5.24 14.06 9.93
CA VAL A 83 6.58 13.64 10.33
C VAL A 83 6.53 12.94 11.68
N PHE A 84 7.40 11.96 11.85
CA PHE A 84 7.62 11.30 13.14
C PHE A 84 8.92 11.81 13.74
N GLU A 85 8.86 12.31 14.96
CA GLU A 85 10.03 12.75 15.70
C GLU A 85 10.28 11.85 16.92
N TYR A 86 11.55 11.50 17.12
CA TYR A 86 12.05 10.77 18.28
C TYR A 86 13.35 11.40 18.74
N SER A 87 13.41 11.86 19.99
CA SER A 87 14.64 12.41 20.60
C SER A 87 15.32 13.51 19.77
N GLY A 88 14.53 14.41 19.17
CA GLY A 88 15.03 15.51 18.33
C GLY A 88 15.51 15.08 16.93
N GLN A 89 15.20 13.85 16.51
CA GLN A 89 15.49 13.33 15.19
C GLN A 89 14.20 12.95 14.46
N TYR A 90 14.17 13.12 13.15
CA TYR A 90 13.03 12.79 12.30
C TYR A 90 13.23 11.44 11.64
N MET A 91 12.19 10.61 11.63
CA MET A 91 12.14 9.37 10.87
C MET A 91 12.32 9.68 9.38
N ARG A 92 13.12 8.90 8.69
CA ARG A 92 13.41 9.06 7.27
C ARG A 92 13.31 7.75 6.54
N ALA A 93 12.56 7.76 5.45
CA ALA A 93 12.57 6.74 4.43
C ALA A 93 13.71 7.05 3.46
N ASN A 94 14.88 6.40 3.60
CA ASN A 94 16.04 6.79 2.79
C ASN A 94 16.05 6.16 1.37
N HIS A 95 16.90 6.67 0.47
CA HIS A 95 17.03 6.17 -0.90
C HIS A 95 17.49 4.69 -1.01
N LEU A 96 17.98 4.09 0.07
CA LEU A 96 18.37 2.68 0.16
C LEU A 96 17.22 1.77 0.60
N LYS A 97 15.99 2.29 0.65
CA LYS A 97 14.76 1.57 1.05
C LYS A 97 14.75 1.12 2.51
N SER A 98 15.62 1.68 3.35
CA SER A 98 15.59 1.45 4.80
C SER A 98 15.00 2.65 5.53
N ILE A 99 14.66 2.45 6.79
CA ILE A 99 14.20 3.52 7.69
C ILE A 99 15.30 3.84 8.70
N ASP A 100 15.62 5.12 8.85
CA ASP A 100 16.55 5.64 9.85
C ASP A 100 16.01 6.94 10.49
N PHE A 101 16.78 7.54 11.41
CA PHE A 101 16.45 8.80 12.07
C PHE A 101 17.58 9.82 11.88
N VAL A 102 17.22 11.07 11.57
CA VAL A 102 18.18 12.15 11.29
C VAL A 102 17.86 13.43 12.06
N GLY A 103 18.88 14.14 12.52
CA GLY A 103 18.72 15.40 13.27
C GLY A 103 18.58 16.66 12.39
N SER A 104 18.51 16.51 11.07
CA SER A 104 18.26 17.63 10.16
C SER A 104 16.77 17.98 10.10
N PRO A 105 16.39 19.24 9.83
CA PRO A 105 15.00 19.58 9.56
C PRO A 105 14.40 18.67 8.48
N PRO A 106 13.12 18.26 8.64
CA PRO A 106 12.52 17.31 7.74
C PRO A 106 12.37 17.91 6.34
N ASN A 107 12.58 17.06 5.34
CA ASN A 107 12.43 17.36 3.92
C ASN A 107 11.67 16.18 3.28
N LEU A 108 11.74 16.06 1.95
CA LEU A 108 11.00 15.09 1.14
C LEU A 108 11.01 13.64 1.67
N TRP A 109 12.16 13.15 2.17
CA TRP A 109 12.32 11.75 2.62
C TRP A 109 11.85 11.51 4.06
N GLU A 110 11.61 12.56 4.82
CA GLU A 110 11.08 12.54 6.18
C GLU A 110 9.57 12.75 6.21
N TYR A 111 8.96 13.04 5.05
CA TYR A 111 7.52 13.23 4.92
C TYR A 111 6.82 11.89 4.69
N PHE A 112 5.76 11.69 5.47
CA PHE A 112 4.91 10.51 5.39
C PHE A 112 3.46 10.90 5.24
N ARG A 113 2.68 9.99 4.66
CA ARG A 113 1.23 10.09 4.65
C ARG A 113 0.63 8.92 5.41
N LEU A 114 -0.30 9.24 6.31
CA LEU A 114 -1.09 8.24 7.02
C LEU A 114 -2.32 7.87 6.20
N MET A 115 -2.58 6.59 6.04
CA MET A 115 -3.77 6.07 5.36
C MET A 115 -4.59 5.20 6.31
N SER A 116 -5.90 5.34 6.24
CA SER A 116 -6.85 4.42 6.85
C SER A 116 -6.74 3.01 6.24
N GLU A 117 -7.38 2.04 6.90
CA GLU A 117 -7.44 0.67 6.41
C GLU A 117 -8.12 0.58 5.03
N ASN A 118 -9.23 1.30 4.84
CA ASN A 118 -9.96 1.29 3.57
C ASN A 118 -9.11 1.85 2.41
N GLU A 119 -8.43 2.97 2.64
CA GLU A 119 -7.51 3.57 1.66
C GLU A 119 -6.36 2.61 1.32
N LEU A 120 -5.79 1.93 2.31
CA LEU A 120 -4.74 0.94 2.10
C LEU A 120 -5.23 -0.23 1.25
N LEU A 121 -6.36 -0.83 1.62
CA LEU A 121 -6.93 -1.99 0.91
C LEU A 121 -7.27 -1.64 -0.53
N TYR A 122 -7.89 -0.49 -0.74
CA TYR A 122 -8.17 0.06 -2.06
C TYR A 122 -6.91 0.22 -2.90
N LEU A 123 -5.88 0.87 -2.33
CA LEU A 123 -4.64 1.13 -3.04
C LEU A 123 -3.88 -0.17 -3.37
N LEU A 124 -3.83 -1.12 -2.43
CA LEU A 124 -3.23 -2.44 -2.65
C LEU A 124 -3.98 -3.24 -3.72
N HIS A 125 -5.31 -3.24 -3.68
CA HIS A 125 -6.13 -3.91 -4.69
C HIS A 125 -5.84 -3.37 -6.08
N ILE A 126 -5.73 -2.04 -6.23
CA ILE A 126 -5.43 -1.44 -7.53
C ILE A 126 -3.99 -1.74 -7.97
N ALA A 127 -3.02 -1.63 -7.06
CA ALA A 127 -1.60 -1.86 -7.35
C ALA A 127 -1.30 -3.29 -7.79
N CYS A 128 -1.93 -4.27 -7.14
CA CYS A 128 -1.65 -5.70 -7.36
C CYS A 128 -2.36 -6.26 -8.61
N ASN A 129 -3.32 -5.55 -9.18
CA ASN A 129 -4.14 -6.03 -10.28
C ASN A 129 -3.83 -5.36 -11.63
N ARG A 130 -4.25 -6.03 -12.70
CA ARG A 130 -4.31 -5.47 -14.06
C ARG A 130 -5.73 -5.00 -14.34
N TRP A 131 -5.82 -3.93 -15.11
CA TRP A 131 -7.10 -3.30 -15.43
C TRP A 131 -7.20 -3.14 -16.95
N SER A 132 -8.41 -3.18 -17.48
CA SER A 132 -8.72 -2.94 -18.90
C SER A 132 -9.32 -1.56 -19.02
N ASN A 133 -8.75 -0.70 -19.88
CA ASN A 133 -9.38 0.56 -20.25
C ASN A 133 -10.36 0.31 -21.40
N ASP A 134 -11.66 0.42 -21.12
CA ASP A 134 -12.72 0.11 -22.07
C ASP A 134 -12.64 0.99 -23.34
N ASN A 135 -12.15 2.23 -23.19
CA ASN A 135 -12.07 3.18 -24.30
C ASN A 135 -10.87 2.95 -25.22
N ALA A 136 -9.81 2.33 -24.73
CA ALA A 136 -8.55 2.15 -25.47
C ALA A 136 -8.26 0.68 -25.82
N ASN A 137 -9.02 -0.27 -25.29
CA ASN A 137 -8.75 -1.70 -25.38
C ASN A 137 -7.31 -2.05 -24.93
N GLU A 138 -6.82 -1.31 -23.92
CA GLU A 138 -5.47 -1.43 -23.39
C GLU A 138 -5.50 -2.03 -21.98
N THR A 139 -4.51 -2.87 -21.70
CA THR A 139 -4.23 -3.30 -20.33
C THR A 139 -3.41 -2.24 -19.62
N ILE A 140 -3.96 -1.68 -18.55
CA ILE A 140 -3.33 -0.66 -17.72
C ILE A 140 -3.00 -1.21 -16.33
N ARG A 141 -2.06 -0.53 -15.67
CA ARG A 141 -1.64 -0.80 -14.29
C ARG A 141 -1.40 0.52 -13.57
N LEU A 142 -1.42 0.46 -12.24
CA LEU A 142 -0.88 1.51 -11.39
C LEU A 142 0.64 1.55 -11.56
N ASP A 143 1.17 2.70 -11.95
CA ASP A 143 2.60 2.91 -12.02
C ASP A 143 3.09 3.41 -10.65
N THR A 144 3.47 2.46 -9.80
CA THR A 144 3.99 2.73 -8.46
C THR A 144 5.37 3.39 -8.47
N THR A 145 6.07 3.44 -9.62
CA THR A 145 7.40 4.05 -9.71
C THR A 145 7.31 5.54 -9.98
N ASN A 146 6.33 5.96 -10.78
CA ASN A 146 6.15 7.37 -11.17
C ASN A 146 5.01 8.08 -10.40
N SER A 147 4.39 7.41 -9.43
CA SER A 147 3.39 8.01 -8.53
C SER A 147 4.06 8.66 -7.32
N THR A 148 3.40 9.65 -6.72
CA THR A 148 3.85 10.37 -5.52
C THR A 148 2.68 10.61 -4.57
N PHE A 149 2.94 11.27 -3.44
CA PHE A 149 1.89 11.77 -2.55
C PHE A 149 0.89 12.72 -3.19
N ASP A 150 1.28 13.38 -4.28
CA ASP A 150 0.45 14.41 -4.91
C ASP A 150 -0.33 13.85 -6.09
N ASN A 151 0.26 12.90 -6.84
CA ASN A 151 -0.31 12.40 -8.07
C ASN A 151 -0.11 10.89 -8.22
N VAL A 152 -1.15 10.23 -8.73
CA VAL A 152 -1.19 8.81 -9.06
C VAL A 152 -1.15 8.64 -10.57
N ARG A 153 -0.19 7.82 -11.03
CA ARG A 153 -0.09 7.41 -12.43
C ARG A 153 -0.83 6.09 -12.62
N PHE A 154 -1.92 6.12 -13.39
CA PHE A 154 -2.76 4.95 -13.66
C PHE A 154 -3.01 4.82 -15.16
N GLY A 155 -2.32 3.88 -15.82
CA GLY A 155 -2.23 3.86 -17.28
C GLY A 155 -1.58 5.16 -17.79
N SER A 156 -2.24 5.84 -18.73
CA SER A 156 -1.81 7.14 -19.26
C SER A 156 -2.24 8.33 -18.39
N LEU A 157 -3.05 8.10 -17.36
CA LEU A 157 -3.60 9.16 -16.52
C LEU A 157 -2.62 9.61 -15.43
N ASN A 158 -2.75 10.88 -15.05
CA ASN A 158 -2.09 11.48 -13.89
C ASN A 158 -3.16 12.17 -13.04
N ILE A 159 -3.56 11.53 -11.95
CA ILE A 159 -4.73 11.92 -11.15
C ILE A 159 -4.24 12.43 -9.80
N PRO A 160 -4.75 13.55 -9.27
CA PRO A 160 -4.44 13.97 -7.90
C PRO A 160 -4.71 12.85 -6.89
N PHE A 161 -3.80 12.63 -5.95
CA PHE A 161 -3.89 11.51 -5.01
C PHE A 161 -5.17 11.52 -4.17
N GLU A 162 -5.62 12.72 -3.75
CA GLU A 162 -6.88 12.89 -3.01
C GLU A 162 -8.09 12.44 -3.83
N GLU A 163 -8.14 12.83 -5.11
CA GLU A 163 -9.23 12.46 -6.01
C GLU A 163 -9.22 10.95 -6.23
N PHE A 164 -8.03 10.37 -6.42
CA PHE A 164 -7.86 8.93 -6.56
C PHE A 164 -8.35 8.16 -5.33
N LEU A 165 -7.99 8.62 -4.12
CA LEU A 165 -8.41 7.99 -2.87
C LEU A 165 -9.87 8.27 -2.50
N SER A 166 -10.49 9.32 -3.02
CA SER A 166 -11.91 9.61 -2.74
C SER A 166 -12.82 8.44 -3.09
N LEU A 167 -12.45 7.64 -4.09
CA LEU A 167 -13.16 6.43 -4.50
C LEU A 167 -13.11 5.30 -3.46
N SER A 168 -12.08 5.25 -2.60
CA SER A 168 -11.96 4.25 -1.53
C SER A 168 -13.05 4.34 -0.46
N SER A 169 -13.76 5.47 -0.40
CA SER A 169 -14.91 5.65 0.49
C SER A 169 -16.12 4.78 0.10
N ASN A 170 -16.21 4.38 -1.18
CA ASN A 170 -17.34 3.61 -1.71
C ASN A 170 -17.08 2.10 -1.63
N GLU A 171 -15.87 1.65 -1.97
CA GLU A 171 -15.52 0.24 -2.05
C GLU A 171 -14.00 0.05 -1.92
N THR A 172 -13.54 -0.99 -1.20
CA THR A 172 -12.11 -1.27 -1.00
C THR A 172 -11.52 -2.24 -2.02
N ALA A 173 -12.35 -2.98 -2.75
CA ALA A 173 -11.90 -3.95 -3.77
C ALA A 173 -12.78 -3.84 -5.04
N PRO A 174 -12.80 -2.67 -5.69
CA PRO A 174 -13.68 -2.43 -6.82
C PRO A 174 -13.42 -3.40 -7.98
N LEU A 175 -14.48 -3.77 -8.68
CA LEU A 175 -14.37 -4.45 -9.98
C LEU A 175 -14.22 -3.45 -11.13
N GLU A 176 -14.54 -2.19 -10.88
CA GLU A 176 -14.54 -1.12 -11.86
C GLU A 176 -14.14 0.20 -11.21
N ILE A 177 -13.34 1.00 -11.90
CA ILE A 177 -12.92 2.32 -11.46
C ILE A 177 -13.35 3.33 -12.51
N VAL A 178 -14.07 4.36 -12.08
CA VAL A 178 -14.55 5.43 -12.96
C VAL A 178 -14.02 6.76 -12.47
N PHE A 179 -13.38 7.50 -13.36
CA PHE A 179 -12.91 8.87 -13.12
C PHE A 179 -13.54 9.82 -14.14
N ASN A 180 -13.82 11.04 -13.71
CA ASN A 180 -14.16 12.13 -14.61
C ASN A 180 -12.94 13.05 -14.71
N ILE A 181 -12.32 13.09 -15.88
CA ILE A 181 -11.19 13.98 -16.15
C ILE A 181 -11.66 15.02 -17.15
N ASP A 182 -11.79 16.27 -16.66
CA ASP A 182 -12.43 17.37 -17.37
C ASP A 182 -13.85 16.98 -17.85
N TRP A 183 -14.00 16.73 -19.14
CA TRP A 183 -15.26 16.35 -19.80
C TRP A 183 -15.29 14.88 -20.23
N LYS A 184 -14.21 14.12 -20.00
CA LYS A 184 -14.09 12.72 -20.42
C LYS A 184 -14.29 11.78 -19.24
N VAL A 185 -15.14 10.77 -19.46
CA VAL A 185 -15.28 9.64 -18.54
C VAL A 185 -14.19 8.62 -18.86
N PHE A 186 -13.37 8.31 -17.87
CA PHE A 186 -12.44 7.20 -17.91
C PHE A 186 -13.02 6.04 -17.12
N ARG A 187 -13.05 4.85 -17.74
CA ARG A 187 -13.57 3.62 -17.15
C ARG A 187 -12.52 2.53 -17.25
N ALA A 188 -12.18 1.93 -16.13
CA ALA A 188 -11.26 0.81 -16.05
C ALA A 188 -11.92 -0.38 -15.35
N SER A 189 -11.96 -1.52 -16.01
CA SER A 189 -12.54 -2.75 -15.49
C SER A 189 -11.43 -3.71 -15.04
N LEU A 190 -11.62 -4.38 -13.90
CA LEU A 190 -10.65 -5.35 -13.38
C LEU A 190 -10.48 -6.52 -14.36
N LEU A 191 -9.25 -6.76 -14.82
CA LEU A 191 -8.96 -7.93 -15.63
C LEU A 191 -8.92 -9.17 -14.74
N LYS A 192 -10.03 -9.91 -14.70
CA LYS A 192 -10.07 -11.22 -14.07
C LYS A 192 -9.11 -12.16 -14.81
N PRO A 193 -8.16 -12.83 -14.12
CA PRO A 193 -7.33 -13.83 -14.78
C PRO A 193 -8.24 -14.95 -15.29
N ALA A 194 -8.32 -15.11 -16.61
CA ALA A 194 -8.92 -16.29 -17.20
C ALA A 194 -7.98 -17.48 -16.95
N LEU A 195 -8.39 -18.39 -16.07
CA LEU A 195 -7.69 -19.67 -15.91
C LEU A 195 -8.08 -20.57 -17.08
N VAL A 196 -7.21 -20.64 -18.08
CA VAL A 196 -7.39 -21.54 -19.22
C VAL A 196 -6.80 -22.90 -18.86
N PHE A 197 -7.67 -23.85 -18.55
CA PHE A 197 -7.29 -25.25 -18.40
C PHE A 197 -7.28 -25.91 -19.77
N VAL A 198 -6.11 -26.37 -20.22
CA VAL A 198 -5.98 -27.14 -21.46
C VAL A 198 -5.72 -28.60 -21.10
N ALA A 199 -6.59 -29.48 -21.58
CA ALA A 199 -6.48 -30.92 -21.36
C ALA A 199 -6.27 -31.64 -22.69
N PHE A 200 -5.24 -32.49 -22.77
CA PHE A 200 -4.93 -33.30 -23.96
C PHE A 200 -4.96 -34.79 -23.60
N GLY A 201 -5.68 -35.60 -24.39
CA GLY A 201 -5.70 -37.05 -24.27
C GLY A 201 -6.91 -37.71 -24.95
N ARG A 202 -6.85 -39.03 -25.18
CA ARG A 202 -8.00 -39.86 -25.60
C ARG A 202 -8.62 -40.49 -24.36
N GLY A 203 -9.96 -40.52 -24.27
CA GLY A 203 -10.70 -41.11 -23.14
C GLY A 203 -11.25 -40.10 -22.13
N ASN A 204 -11.37 -40.49 -20.85
CA ASN A 204 -12.08 -39.77 -19.77
C ASN A 204 -11.37 -38.52 -19.19
N VAL A 205 -10.41 -37.94 -19.92
CA VAL A 205 -9.63 -36.79 -19.44
C VAL A 205 -10.51 -35.57 -19.13
N PHE A 206 -11.54 -35.32 -19.94
CA PHE A 206 -12.50 -34.23 -19.68
C PHE A 206 -13.32 -34.46 -18.41
N ALA A 207 -13.78 -35.69 -18.16
CA ALA A 207 -14.51 -36.03 -16.94
C ALA A 207 -13.63 -35.90 -15.69
N GLN A 208 -12.34 -36.22 -15.78
CA GLN A 208 -11.39 -36.04 -14.67
C GLN A 208 -11.10 -34.56 -14.38
N LEU A 209 -11.00 -33.74 -15.43
CA LEU A 209 -10.86 -32.29 -15.29
C LEU A 209 -12.10 -31.69 -14.64
N GLU A 210 -13.29 -32.09 -15.07
CA GLU A 210 -14.58 -31.63 -14.53
C GLU A 210 -14.75 -31.98 -13.03
N VAL A 211 -14.38 -33.21 -12.63
CA VAL A 211 -14.38 -33.61 -11.21
C VAL A 211 -13.34 -32.83 -10.39
N SER A 212 -12.19 -32.52 -10.98
CA SER A 212 -11.13 -31.77 -10.28
C SER A 212 -11.51 -30.30 -10.09
N LEU A 213 -12.18 -29.69 -11.08
CA LEU A 213 -12.64 -28.30 -11.02
C LEU A 213 -13.85 -28.13 -10.10
N SER A 214 -14.80 -29.07 -10.10
CA SER A 214 -16.00 -29.01 -9.25
C SER A 214 -15.71 -29.15 -7.74
N ARG A 215 -14.51 -29.61 -7.37
CA ARG A 215 -14.05 -29.73 -5.98
C ARG A 215 -13.13 -28.58 -5.53
N ALA A 216 -12.74 -27.70 -6.45
CA ALA A 216 -11.81 -26.59 -6.18
C ALA A 216 -12.52 -25.23 -5.98
N CYS A 217 -13.85 -25.20 -6.04
CA CYS A 217 -14.70 -24.05 -5.71
C CYS A 217 -15.44 -24.26 -4.40
#